data_AF-A0A3R9YG69-F1
#
_entry.id   AF-A0A3R9YG69-F1
#
_cell.length_a   1.000
_cell.length_b   1.000
_cell.length_c   1.000
_cell.angle_alpha   90.00
_cell.angle_beta   90.00
_cell.angle_gamma   90.00
#
_symmetry.space_group_name_H-M   'P 1'
#
loop_
_entity.id
_entity.type
_entity.pdbx_description
1 polymer ?
#
loop_
_entity_poly.entity_id
_entity_poly.type
_entity_poly.pdbx_seq_one_letter_code
_entity_poly.pdbx_strand_id
1 'polypeptide(L)'
;MIRLLLVIILIIQGITFGYLSQNKEKLSYLLNPEKEATLKQLFQTFSRLNIICMLIGCFFIWINRKDTSLMYIALVLIMSSVFSLKLSKNIHSDK
;
A
#
# COMPACT_ATOMS: atom_id res chain seq x y z
N MET A 1 -22.53 7.50 0.82
CA MET A 1 -21.46 7.51 -0.22
C MET A 1 -20.08 7.25 0.36
N ILE A 2 -19.57 8.04 1.33
CA ILE A 2 -18.20 7.86 1.89
C ILE A 2 -17.93 6.45 2.44
N ARG A 3 -18.90 5.78 3.07
CA ARG A 3 -18.72 4.39 3.55
C ARG A 3 -18.42 3.40 2.44
N LEU A 4 -19.10 3.55 1.30
CA LEU A 4 -18.94 2.67 0.14
C LEU A 4 -17.55 2.85 -0.47
N LEU A 5 -17.07 4.10 -0.52
CA LEU A 5 -15.70 4.43 -0.91
C LEU A 5 -14.66 3.76 0.02
N LEU A 6 -14.89 3.77 1.34
CA LEU A 6 -14.01 3.14 2.33
C LEU A 6 -13.91 1.62 2.15
N VAL A 7 -15.05 0.97 1.90
CA VAL A 7 -15.11 -0.47 1.59
C VAL A 7 -14.37 -0.78 0.28
N ILE A 8 -14.57 0.03 -0.76
CA ILE A 8 -13.82 -0.12 -2.03
C ILE A 8 -12.31 -0.01 -1.78
N ILE A 9 -11.87 0.97 -1.00
CA ILE A 9 -10.44 1.16 -0.67
C ILE A 9 -9.89 -0.05 0.07
N LEU A 10 -10.63 -0.62 1.03
CA LEU A 10 -10.22 -1.84 1.73
C LEU A 10 -10.11 -3.04 0.78
N ILE A 11 -11.04 -3.19 -0.16
CA ILE A 11 -10.98 -4.27 -1.16
C ILE A 11 -9.73 -4.09 -2.04
N ILE A 12 -9.48 -2.87 -2.53
CA ILE A 12 -8.29 -2.57 -3.34
C ILE A 12 -7.00 -2.83 -2.55
N GLN A 13 -6.95 -2.44 -1.28
CA GLN A 13 -5.82 -2.72 -0.40
C GLN A 13 -5.61 -4.22 -0.20
N GLY A 14 -6.69 -4.99 0.00
CA GLY A 14 -6.63 -6.44 0.11
C GLY A 14 -6.10 -7.12 -1.15
N ILE A 15 -6.56 -6.70 -2.33
CA ILE A 15 -6.05 -7.17 -3.63
C ILE A 15 -4.58 -6.82 -3.78
N THR A 16 -4.21 -5.58 -3.44
CA THR A 16 -2.82 -5.08 -3.52
C THR A 16 -1.90 -5.88 -2.61
N PHE A 17 -2.31 -6.13 -1.37
CA PHE A 17 -1.58 -6.97 -0.42
C PHE A 17 -1.43 -8.40 -0.92
N GLY A 18 -2.52 -9.02 -1.39
CA GLY A 18 -2.51 -10.38 -1.93
C GLY A 18 -1.54 -10.52 -3.11
N TYR A 19 -1.61 -9.58 -4.06
CA TYR A 19 -0.77 -9.58 -5.24
C TYR A 19 0.71 -9.35 -4.90
N LEU A 20 1.03 -8.32 -4.08
CA LEU A 20 2.40 -8.01 -3.68
C LEU A 20 3.01 -9.12 -2.82
N SER A 21 2.25 -9.72 -1.90
CA SER A 21 2.77 -10.77 -1.02
C SER A 21 3.17 -12.03 -1.79
N GLN A 22 2.36 -12.41 -2.79
CA GLN A 22 2.62 -13.59 -3.62
C GLN A 22 3.69 -13.34 -4.70
N ASN A 23 3.73 -12.14 -5.28
CA ASN A 23 4.59 -11.85 -6.44
C ASN A 23 5.83 -10.99 -6.12
N LYS A 24 6.11 -10.70 -4.85
CA LYS A 24 7.24 -9.83 -4.43
C LYS A 24 8.58 -10.19 -5.07
N GLU A 25 8.90 -11.48 -5.21
CA GLU A 25 10.17 -11.94 -5.79
C GLU A 25 10.23 -11.74 -7.31
N LYS A 26 9.15 -12.09 -8.02
CA LYS A 26 9.05 -11.87 -9.46
C LYS A 26 9.08 -10.38 -9.80
N LEU A 27 8.35 -9.56 -9.02
CA LEU A 27 8.32 -8.11 -9.19
C LEU A 27 9.68 -7.48 -8.93
N SER A 28 10.36 -7.83 -7.83
CA SER A 28 11.67 -7.27 -7.51
C SER A 28 12.70 -7.60 -8.60
N TYR A 29 12.70 -8.83 -9.11
CA TYR A 29 13.56 -9.25 -10.20
C TYR A 29 13.24 -8.55 -11.53
N LEU A 30 11.96 -8.43 -11.89
CA LEU A 30 11.52 -7.77 -13.12
C LEU A 30 11.76 -6.25 -13.14
N LEU A 31 11.67 -5.60 -11.97
CA LEU A 31 11.76 -4.14 -11.87
C LEU A 31 13.20 -3.64 -11.84
N ASN A 32 14.07 -4.28 -11.06
CA ASN A 32 15.50 -3.99 -11.07
C ASN A 32 16.27 -5.16 -10.41
N PRO A 33 16.92 -6.05 -11.19
CA PRO A 33 17.60 -7.22 -10.66
C PRO A 33 18.79 -6.86 -9.76
N GLU A 34 19.46 -5.73 -9.99
CA GLU A 34 20.61 -5.29 -9.17
C GLU A 34 20.19 -4.84 -7.76
N LYS A 35 18.93 -4.38 -7.62
CA LYS A 35 18.35 -3.89 -6.36
C LYS A 35 17.25 -4.81 -5.83
N GLU A 36 17.29 -6.10 -6.19
CA GLU A 36 16.25 -7.07 -5.84
C GLU A 36 15.99 -7.11 -4.32
N ALA A 37 17.06 -7.18 -3.51
CA ALA A 37 16.95 -7.23 -2.05
C ALA A 37 16.28 -5.97 -1.47
N THR A 38 16.63 -4.78 -1.98
CA THR A 38 16.05 -3.49 -1.56
C THR A 38 14.58 -3.39 -1.96
N LEU A 39 14.23 -3.78 -3.19
CA LEU A 39 12.85 -3.80 -3.67
C LEU A 39 11.99 -4.81 -2.91
N LYS A 40 12.53 -6.00 -2.63
CA LYS A 40 11.87 -7.03 -1.81
C LYS A 40 11.57 -6.52 -0.40
N GLN A 41 12.54 -5.86 0.24
CA GLN A 41 12.35 -5.25 1.56
C GLN A 41 11.33 -4.11 1.52
N LEU A 42 11.32 -3.30 0.46
CA LEU A 42 10.36 -2.22 0.24
C LEU A 42 8.93 -2.77 0.08
N PHE A 43 8.75 -3.81 -0.74
CA PHE A 43 7.45 -4.49 -0.87
C PHE A 43 7.01 -5.16 0.43
N GLN A 44 7.92 -5.81 1.15
CA GLN A 44 7.59 -6.44 2.44
C GLN A 44 7.16 -5.40 3.49
N THR A 45 7.87 -4.28 3.56
CA THR A 45 7.54 -3.17 4.47
C THR A 45 6.19 -2.58 4.10
N PHE A 46 5.95 -2.32 2.81
CA PHE A 46 4.68 -1.81 2.34
C PHE A 46 3.52 -2.77 2.61
N SER A 47 3.70 -4.07 2.37
CA SER A 47 2.67 -5.07 2.67
C SER A 47 2.31 -5.13 4.15
N ARG A 48 3.29 -5.02 5.06
CA ARG A 48 3.01 -4.94 6.52
C ARG A 48 2.24 -3.66 6.87
N LEU A 49 2.67 -2.52 6.34
CA LEU A 49 1.98 -1.25 6.57
C LEU A 49 0.56 -1.25 5.99
N ASN A 50 0.35 -1.93 4.86
CA ASN A 50 -0.95 -2.08 4.23
C ASN A 50 -1.90 -2.91 5.10
N ILE A 51 -1.43 -4.01 5.72
CA ILE A 51 -2.22 -4.75 6.72
C ILE A 51 -2.62 -3.85 7.90
N ILE A 52 -1.68 -3.07 8.45
CA ILE A 52 -1.97 -2.16 9.57
C ILE A 52 -3.02 -1.13 9.14
N CYS A 53 -2.90 -0.56 7.93
CA CYS A 53 -3.90 0.34 7.37
C CYS A 53 -5.26 -0.34 7.23
N MET A 54 -5.32 -1.58 6.73
CA MET A 54 -6.59 -2.32 6.63
C MET A 54 -7.25 -2.52 7.99
N LEU A 55 -6.49 -2.88 9.03
CA LEU A 55 -7.03 -3.03 10.39
C LEU A 55 -7.59 -1.70 10.93
N ILE A 56 -6.87 -0.60 10.71
CA ILE A 56 -7.33 0.75 11.06
C ILE A 56 -8.59 1.12 10.28
N GLY A 57 -8.64 0.80 8.99
CA GLY A 57 -9.81 1.04 8.13
C GLY A 57 -11.04 0.28 8.62
N CYS A 58 -10.88 -1.00 8.99
CA CYS A 58 -11.95 -1.79 9.60
C CYS A 58 -12.44 -1.18 10.93
N PHE A 59 -11.51 -0.71 11.77
CA PHE A 59 -11.85 -0.03 13.02
C PHE A 59 -12.62 1.28 12.79
N PHE A 60 -12.26 2.06 11.77
CA PHE A 60 -12.97 3.30 11.44
C PHE A 60 -14.35 3.07 10.82
N ILE A 61 -14.55 1.96 10.09
CA ILE A 61 -15.89 1.55 9.65
C ILE A 61 -16.79 1.31 10.86
N TRP A 62 -16.27 0.72 11.93
CA TRP A 62 -17.02 0.47 13.16
C TRP A 62 -17.40 1.77 13.90
N ILE A 63 -16.47 2.72 14.02
CA ILE A 63 -16.74 4.05 14.64
C ILE A 63 -17.75 4.86 13.84
N ASN A 64 -17.80 4.66 12.53
CA ASN A 64 -18.86 5.17 11.67
C ASN A 64 -18.98 6.71 11.60
N ARG A 65 -17.87 7.44 11.80
CA ARG A 65 -17.79 8.90 11.67
C ARG A 65 -17.27 9.30 10.28
N LYS A 66 -17.83 10.37 9.72
CA LYS A 66 -17.45 10.88 8.39
C LYS A 66 -16.03 11.46 8.38
N ASP A 67 -15.67 12.20 9.42
CA ASP A 67 -14.37 12.87 9.52
C ASP A 67 -13.22 11.87 9.62
N THR A 68 -13.39 10.81 10.41
CA THR A 68 -12.41 9.73 10.54
C THR A 68 -12.21 8.98 9.22
N SER A 69 -13.28 8.82 8.45
CA SER A 69 -13.23 8.20 7.12
C SER A 69 -12.41 9.03 6.13
N LEU A 70 -12.61 10.35 6.11
CA LEU A 70 -11.84 11.29 5.29
C LEU A 70 -10.35 11.30 5.68
N MET A 71 -10.07 11.35 6.98
CA MET A 71 -8.71 11.32 7.51
C MET A 71 -7.99 10.02 7.12
N TYR A 72 -8.69 8.88 7.18
CA TYR A 72 -8.16 7.59 6.74
C TYR A 72 -7.79 7.58 5.26
N ILE A 73 -8.68 8.07 4.40
CA ILE A 73 -8.44 8.12 2.95
C ILE A 73 -7.21 8.97 2.65
N ALA A 74 -7.08 10.14 3.29
CA ALA A 74 -5.91 11.00 3.13
C ALA A 74 -4.61 10.27 3.55
N LEU A 75 -4.65 9.53 4.66
CA LEU A 75 -3.50 8.76 5.14
C LEU A 75 -3.10 7.66 4.15
N VAL A 76 -4.07 6.92 3.59
CA VAL A 76 -3.83 5.88 2.57
C VAL A 76 -3.22 6.49 1.30
N LEU A 77 -3.70 7.65 0.87
CA LEU A 77 -3.16 8.36 -0.30
C LEU A 77 -1.70 8.78 -0.07
N ILE A 78 -1.41 9.40 1.07
CA ILE A 78 -0.03 9.81 1.42
C ILE A 78 0.90 8.59 1.43
N MET A 79 0.49 7.48 2.07
CA MET A 79 1.28 6.26 2.12
C MET A 79 1.53 5.66 0.73
N SER A 80 0.52 5.68 -0.13
CA SER A 80 0.62 5.21 -1.51
C SER A 80 1.55 6.08 -2.35
N SER A 81 1.49 7.40 -2.20
CA SER A 81 2.40 8.34 -2.86
C SER A 81 3.84 8.17 -2.38
N VAL A 82 4.08 8.03 -1.07
CA VAL A 82 5.41 7.78 -0.52
C VAL A 82 5.99 6.47 -1.03
N PHE A 83 5.18 5.42 -1.10
CA PHE A 83 5.59 4.15 -1.69
C PHE A 83 5.93 4.29 -3.16
N SER A 84 5.07 4.94 -3.95
CA SER A 84 5.29 5.17 -5.38
C SER A 84 6.59 5.96 -5.63
N LEU A 85 6.86 6.99 -4.84
CA LEU A 85 8.11 7.77 -4.91
C LEU A 85 9.34 6.93 -4.57
N LYS A 86 9.29 6.15 -3.48
CA LYS A 86 10.41 5.26 -3.10
C LYS A 86 10.62 4.17 -4.14
N LEU A 87 9.55 3.60 -4.68
CA LEU A 87 9.62 2.59 -5.74
C LEU A 87 10.24 3.17 -7.01
N SER A 88 9.74 4.32 -7.47
CA SER A 88 10.27 5.04 -8.63
C SER A 88 11.76 5.36 -8.47
N LYS A 89 12.17 5.86 -7.29
CA LYS A 89 13.58 6.12 -6.99
C LYS A 89 14.43 4.85 -7.07
N ASN A 90 13.95 3.71 -6.58
CA ASN A 90 14.73 2.47 -6.65
C ASN A 90 14.81 1.90 -8.07
N ILE A 91 13.82 2.16 -8.93
CA ILE A 91 13.81 1.72 -10.33
C ILE A 91 14.67 2.65 -11.21
N HIS A 92 14.54 3.96 -11.06
CA HIS A 92 15.15 4.97 -11.94
C HIS A 92 16.45 5.60 -11.39
N SER A 93 16.91 5.23 -10.20
CA SER A 93 18.22 5.66 -9.67
C SER A 93 19.35 4.91 -10.38
N ASP A 94 19.45 5.13 -11.69
CA ASP A 94 20.54 4.69 -12.56
C ASP A 94 20.82 5.75 -13.65
N LYS A 95 20.86 7.01 -13.23
CA LYS A 95 21.58 8.11 -13.89
C LYS A 95 22.29 8.95 -12.85
#